data_AF-A0A7V1DT08-F1
#
_entry.id   AF-A0A7V1DT08-F1
#
_cell.length_a   1.000
_cell.length_b   1.000
_cell.length_c   1.000
_cell.angle_alpha   90.00
_cell.angle_beta   90.00
_cell.angle_gamma   90.00
#
_symmetry.space_group_name_H-M   'P 1'
#
loop_
_entity.id
_entity.type
_entity.pdbx_description
1 polymer ?
#
loop_
_entity_poly.entity_id
_entity_poly.type
_entity_poly.pdbx_seq_one_letter_code
_entity_poly.pdbx_strand_id
1 'polypeptide(L)'
;MAKQDRRWEIRRRRNRRKKLAKLRLRYSAARTAAEREKILAKVQRVAPTVTREQFIASVPAPTQPTRPATRRGASRTAAGSAASA
;
A
#
# COMPACT_ATOMS: atom_id res chain seq x y z
N MET A 1 -17.35 17.90 -30.18
CA MET A 1 -16.34 17.29 -29.30
C MET A 1 -16.52 15.77 -29.30
N ALA A 2 -15.61 15.03 -29.93
CA ALA A 2 -15.70 13.56 -29.96
C ALA A 2 -15.62 13.01 -28.52
N LYS A 3 -16.64 12.24 -28.10
CA LYS A 3 -16.65 11.56 -26.80
C LYS A 3 -15.42 10.65 -26.76
N GLN A 4 -14.38 11.06 -26.02
CA GLN A 4 -13.22 10.19 -25.78
C GLN A 4 -13.75 8.86 -25.27
N ASP A 5 -13.39 7.78 -25.95
CA ASP A 5 -13.91 6.46 -25.67
C ASP A 5 -13.59 6.10 -24.21
N ARG A 6 -14.63 6.01 -23.38
CA ARG A 6 -14.53 5.73 -21.93
C ARG A 6 -13.64 4.53 -21.66
N ARG A 7 -13.64 3.54 -22.56
CA ARG A 7 -12.76 2.36 -22.50
C ARG A 7 -11.28 2.72 -22.57
N TRP A 8 -10.91 3.64 -23.47
CA TRP A 8 -9.54 4.10 -23.62
C TRP A 8 -9.05 4.87 -22.41
N GLU A 9 -9.90 5.71 -21.83
CA GLU A 9 -9.58 6.45 -20.61
C GLU A 9 -9.34 5.51 -19.42
N ILE A 10 -10.24 4.53 -19.23
CA ILE A 10 -10.09 3.49 -18.20
C ILE A 10 -8.77 2.73 -18.41
N ARG A 11 -8.45 2.33 -19.65
CA ARG A 11 -7.19 1.65 -19.98
C ARG A 11 -5.97 2.51 -19.65
N ARG A 12 -5.99 3.80 -20.00
CA ARG A 12 -4.93 4.76 -19.67
C ARG A 12 -4.74 4.89 -18.16
N ARG A 13 -5.83 5.01 -17.40
CA ARG A 13 -5.81 5.07 -15.92
C ARG A 13 -5.22 3.79 -15.33
N ARG A 14 -5.66 2.60 -15.79
CA ARG A 14 -5.13 1.30 -15.36
C ARG A 14 -3.63 1.17 -15.65
N ASN A 15 -3.19 1.53 -16.85
CA ASN A 15 -1.78 1.47 -17.23
C ASN A 15 -0.91 2.40 -16.37
N ARG A 16 -1.41 3.59 -16.04
CA ARG A 16 -0.74 4.52 -15.13
C ARG A 16 -0.57 3.91 -13.73
N ARG A 17 -1.65 3.34 -13.16
CA ARG A 17 -1.60 2.64 -11.86
C ARG A 17 -0.59 1.49 -11.86
N LYS A 18 -0.57 0.67 -12.93
CA LYS A 18 0.41 -0.42 -13.10
C LYS A 18 1.85 0.11 -13.16
N LYS A 19 2.11 1.20 -13.89
CA LYS A 19 3.44 1.83 -13.95
C LYS A 19 3.88 2.34 -12.57
N LEU A 20 2.99 3.02 -11.84
CA LEU A 20 3.28 3.51 -10.49
C LEU A 20 3.57 2.36 -9.51
N ALA A 21 2.81 1.27 -9.57
CA ALA A 21 3.08 0.07 -8.77
C ALA A 21 4.48 -0.51 -9.04
N LYS A 22 4.88 -0.63 -10.31
CA LYS A 22 6.23 -1.07 -10.70
C LYS A 22 7.31 -0.14 -10.18
N LEU A 23 7.10 1.18 -10.23
CA LEU A 23 8.05 2.16 -9.70
C LEU A 23 8.16 2.08 -8.18
N ARG A 24 7.06 1.82 -7.45
CA ARG A 24 7.08 1.63 -5.99
C ARG A 24 7.89 0.41 -5.58
N LEU A 25 7.72 -0.71 -6.28
CA LEU A 25 8.52 -1.93 -6.06
C LEU A 25 10.01 -1.69 -6.30
N ARG A 26 10.35 -0.92 -7.35
CA ARG A 26 11.74 -0.55 -7.61
C ARG A 26 12.29 0.40 -6.54
N TYR A 27 11.46 1.31 -6.03
CA TYR A 27 11.86 2.25 -4.99
C TYR A 27 12.15 1.54 -3.67
N SER A 28 11.35 0.54 -3.29
CA SER A 28 11.61 -0.27 -2.09
C SER A 28 12.86 -1.14 -2.23
N ALA A 29 13.17 -1.62 -3.43
CA ALA A 29 14.38 -2.41 -3.69
C ALA A 29 15.65 -1.59 -3.88
N ALA A 30 15.53 -0.28 -4.17
CA ALA A 30 16.66 0.60 -4.45
C ALA A 30 17.51 0.83 -3.18
N ARG A 31 18.81 0.51 -3.30
CA ARG A 31 19.78 0.60 -2.20
C ARG A 31 20.47 1.96 -2.16
N THR A 32 20.57 2.65 -3.29
CA THR A 32 21.29 3.93 -3.40
C THR A 32 20.34 5.12 -3.50
N ALA A 33 20.79 6.28 -3.01
CA ALA A 33 20.04 7.54 -3.13
C ALA A 33 19.83 7.94 -4.60
N ALA A 34 20.86 7.77 -5.43
CA ALA A 34 20.81 8.08 -6.86
C ALA A 34 19.76 7.25 -7.62
N GLU A 35 19.59 5.96 -7.28
CA GLU A 35 18.53 5.13 -7.86
C GLU A 35 17.13 5.61 -7.45
N ARG A 36 16.97 5.96 -6.18
CA ARG A 36 15.70 6.49 -5.66
C ARG A 36 15.31 7.79 -6.36
N GLU A 37 16.25 8.71 -6.58
CA GLU A 37 16.02 9.95 -7.32
C GLU A 37 15.63 9.70 -8.79
N LYS A 38 16.32 8.79 -9.49
CA LYS A 38 15.95 8.39 -10.86
C LYS A 38 14.53 7.82 -10.94
N ILE A 39 14.11 7.08 -9.91
CA ILE A 39 12.74 6.55 -9.83
C ILE A 39 11.73 7.68 -9.60
N LEU A 40 12.02 8.62 -8.71
CA LEU A 40 11.16 9.77 -8.44
C LEU A 40 11.01 10.70 -9.65
N ALA A 41 12.09 10.95 -10.40
CA ALA A 41 12.03 11.68 -11.66
C ALA A 41 11.11 10.98 -12.68
N LYS A 42 11.15 9.63 -12.75
CA LYS A 42 10.22 8.86 -13.59
C LYS A 42 8.77 8.95 -13.10
N VAL A 43 8.53 9.01 -11.80
CA VAL A 43 7.18 9.18 -11.22
C VAL A 43 6.59 10.52 -11.66
N GLN A 44 7.33 11.62 -11.51
CA GLN A 44 6.88 12.96 -11.92
C GLN A 44 6.52 13.02 -13.41
N ARG A 45 7.30 12.36 -14.28
CA ARG A 45 7.00 12.27 -15.72
C ARG A 45 5.74 11.47 -16.04
N VAL A 46 5.43 10.44 -15.25
CA VAL A 46 4.27 9.55 -15.49
C VAL A 46 2.98 10.10 -14.88
N ALA A 47 3.09 10.77 -13.73
CA ALA A 47 1.97 11.31 -12.98
C ALA A 47 2.39 12.63 -12.32
N PRO A 48 2.36 13.76 -13.05
CA PRO A 48 2.78 15.06 -12.51
C PRO A 48 1.90 15.54 -11.34
N THR A 49 0.68 15.01 -11.23
CA THR A 49 -0.24 15.30 -10.13
C THR A 49 0.06 14.52 -8.84
N VAL A 50 0.95 13.52 -8.88
CA VAL A 50 1.29 12.72 -7.68
C VAL A 50 2.53 13.33 -7.05
N THR A 51 2.39 13.77 -5.80
CA THR A 51 3.52 14.33 -5.03
C THR A 51 4.47 13.22 -4.58
N ARG A 52 5.74 13.60 -4.32
CA ARG A 52 6.77 12.67 -3.82
C ARG A 52 6.31 11.97 -2.55
N GLU A 53 5.69 12.70 -1.64
CA GLU A 53 5.20 12.20 -0.36
C GLU A 53 4.07 11.18 -0.54
N GLN A 54 3.08 11.46 -1.38
CA GLN A 54 2.02 10.50 -1.71
C GLN A 54 2.58 9.22 -2.35
N PHE A 55 3.63 9.36 -3.16
CA PHE A 55 4.29 8.20 -3.74
C PHE A 55 4.95 7.33 -2.67
N ILE A 56 5.71 7.94 -1.74
CA ILE A 56 6.42 7.25 -0.66
C ILE A 56 5.43 6.61 0.33
N ALA A 57 4.36 7.31 0.70
CA ALA A 57 3.32 6.78 1.60
C ALA A 57 2.63 5.52 1.06
N SER A 58 2.59 5.36 -0.27
CA SER A 58 2.04 4.18 -0.94
C SER A 58 3.09 3.13 -1.31
N VAL A 59 4.37 3.32 -0.96
CA VAL A 59 5.38 2.26 -1.12
C VAL A 59 5.03 1.16 -0.13
N PRO A 60 4.90 -0.10 -0.56
CA PRO A 60 4.69 -1.19 0.37
C PRO A 60 5.89 -1.18 1.33
N ALA A 61 5.63 -0.89 2.60
CA ALA A 61 6.65 -0.97 3.63
C ALA A 61 7.29 -2.36 3.57
N PRO A 62 8.62 -2.49 3.78
CA PRO A 62 9.19 -3.80 4.05
C PRO A 62 8.36 -4.35 5.21
N THR A 63 7.63 -5.43 4.94
CA THR A 63 6.64 -6.03 5.83
C THR A 63 7.20 -6.07 7.24
N GLN A 64 6.81 -5.08 8.06
CA GLN A 64 6.84 -5.26 9.50
C GLN A 64 5.97 -6.49 9.72
N PRO A 65 6.46 -7.56 10.37
CA PRO A 65 5.61 -8.67 10.71
C PRO A 65 4.47 -8.05 11.51
N THR A 66 3.28 -8.01 10.93
CA THR A 66 2.08 -7.63 11.65
C THR A 66 2.01 -8.63 12.79
N ARG A 67 2.51 -8.23 13.98
CA ARG A 67 2.40 -9.04 15.19
C ARG A 67 0.92 -9.37 15.27
N PRO A 68 0.51 -10.63 15.07
CA PRO A 68 -0.89 -10.96 15.21
C PRO A 68 -1.25 -10.54 16.64
N ALA A 69 -2.27 -9.69 16.77
CA ALA A 69 -2.82 -9.34 18.05
C ALA A 69 -3.01 -10.64 18.82
N THR A 70 -2.32 -10.75 19.95
CA THR A 70 -2.28 -11.96 20.76
C THR A 70 -3.72 -12.39 21.03
N ARG A 71 -4.15 -13.51 20.44
CA ARG A 71 -5.33 -14.25 20.88
C ARG A 71 -4.98 -14.88 22.23
N ARG A 72 -4.88 -14.05 23.27
CA ARG A 72 -4.66 -14.50 24.64
C ARG A 72 -6.00 -15.04 25.12
N GLY A 73 -6.02 -16.35 25.34
CA GLY A 73 -7.22 -17.10 25.71
C GLY A 73 -7.90 -16.50 26.94
N ALA A 74 -9.21 -16.32 26.83
CA ALA A 74 -10.11 -16.23 27.97
C ALA A 74 -10.67 -17.63 28.23
N SER A 75 -9.81 -18.56 28.65
CA SER A 75 -10.22 -19.72 29.43
C SER A 75 -10.23 -19.29 30.89
N ARG A 76 -11.41 -18.99 31.43
CA ARG A 76 -11.66 -19.07 32.87
C ARG A 76 -12.84 -20.02 33.09
N THR A 77 -12.48 -21.28 33.21
CA THR A 77 -13.13 -22.25 34.09
C THR A 77 -12.97 -21.79 35.55
N ALA A 78 -14.09 -21.64 36.25
CA ALA A 78 -14.26 -21.82 37.70
C ALA A 78 -15.77 -22.01 37.90
N ALA A 79 -16.26 -23.24 38.08
CA ALA A 79 -16.36 -23.91 39.37
C ALA A 79 -17.28 -23.13 40.33
N GLY A 80 -18.42 -23.74 40.65
CA GLY A 80 -19.55 -23.10 41.31
C GLY A 80 -19.41 -22.89 42.81
N SER A 81 -20.50 -22.44 43.43
CA SER A 81 -20.99 -22.86 44.75
C SER A 81 -22.11 -21.92 45.21
N ALA A 82 -23.17 -22.54 45.77
CA ALA A 82 -24.12 -21.98 46.75
C ALA A 82 -25.04 -20.83 46.29
N ALA A 83 -26.24 -20.61 46.81
CA ALA A 83 -27.23 -21.32 47.62
C ALA A 83 -28.36 -20.27 47.82
N SER A 84 -29.57 -20.74 48.14
CA SER A 84 -30.63 -19.99 48.85
C SER A 84 -31.44 -18.93 48.08
N ALA A 85 -32.70 -19.26 47.76
CA ALA A 85 -33.90 -18.76 48.45
C ALA A 85 -35.16 -19.41 47.84
#